data_AF-A0A6G3XRJ5-F1
#
_entry.id   AF-A0A6G3XRJ5-F1
#
_cell.length_a   1.000
_cell.length_b   1.000
_cell.length_c   1.000
_cell.angle_alpha   90.00
_cell.angle_beta   90.00
_cell.angle_gamma   90.00
#
_symmetry.space_group_name_H-M   'P 1'
#
loop_
_entity.id
_entity.type
_entity.pdbx_description
1 polymer ?
#
loop_
_entity_poly.entity_id
_entity_poly.type
_entity_poly.pdbx_seq_one_letter_code
_entity_poly.pdbx_strand_id
1 'polypeptide(L)'
;RLCAVLRSWEDRYDARVVVLGFDTMIVSVGRPPATAEEARALAAEHYAFCPDNIDQSPPYDLDAYAEKAVLNQEAWSFWWD
;
A
#
# COMPACT_ATOMS: atom_id res chain seq x y z
N ARG A 1 10.30 -11.28 -5.35
CA ARG A 1 11.03 -10.14 -4.74
C ARG A 1 10.31 -9.58 -3.51
N LEU A 2 8.98 -9.71 -3.37
CA LEU A 2 8.15 -9.57 -2.15
C LEU A 2 8.87 -9.10 -0.87
N CYS A 3 9.65 -9.98 -0.22
CA CYS A 3 10.30 -9.68 1.07
C CYS A 3 11.22 -8.44 1.06
N ALA A 4 11.82 -8.08 -0.08
CA ALA A 4 12.64 -6.87 -0.20
C ALA A 4 11.80 -5.57 -0.29
N VAL A 5 10.58 -5.65 -0.85
CA VAL A 5 9.62 -4.53 -0.86
C VAL A 5 9.07 -4.34 0.56
N LEU A 6 8.60 -5.43 1.19
CA LEU A 6 8.15 -5.42 2.57
C LEU A 6 9.24 -4.90 3.54
N ARG A 7 10.51 -5.28 3.34
CA ARG A 7 11.64 -4.75 4.11
C ARG A 7 11.83 -3.24 3.92
N SER A 8 11.72 -2.75 2.68
CA SER A 8 11.80 -1.31 2.38
C SER A 8 10.66 -0.51 3.03
N TRP A 9 9.47 -1.09 3.16
CA TRP A 9 8.35 -0.48 3.87
C TRP A 9 8.47 -0.62 5.39
N GLU A 10 9.03 -1.71 5.90
CA GLU A 10 9.37 -1.91 7.32
C GLU A 10 10.32 -0.79 7.79
N ASP A 11 11.46 -0.62 7.11
CA ASP A 11 12.49 0.34 7.51
C ASP A 11 11.96 1.80 7.42
N ARG A 12 11.16 2.14 6.39
CA ARG A 12 10.59 3.49 6.19
C ARG A 12 9.39 3.82 7.08
N TYR A 13 8.34 2.99 7.02
CA TYR A 13 7.00 3.30 7.54
C TYR A 13 6.63 2.48 8.79
N ASP A 14 7.56 1.67 9.31
CA ASP A 14 7.29 0.64 10.32
C ASP A 14 6.13 -0.29 9.91
N ALA A 15 6.18 -0.72 8.64
CA ALA A 15 5.20 -1.63 8.07
C ALA A 15 5.34 -3.06 8.61
N ARG A 16 4.23 -3.68 9.00
CA ARG A 16 4.14 -5.04 9.56
C ARG A 16 3.00 -5.81 8.89
N VAL A 17 3.30 -6.94 8.24
CA VAL A 17 2.24 -7.84 7.75
C VAL A 17 1.53 -8.44 8.95
N VAL A 18 0.21 -8.21 9.06
CA VAL A 18 -0.65 -8.68 10.15
C VAL A 18 -1.67 -9.73 9.71
N VAL A 19 -2.01 -9.76 8.41
CA VAL A 19 -2.79 -10.84 7.79
C VAL A 19 -2.15 -11.22 6.46
N LEU A 20 -2.09 -12.52 6.18
CA LEU A 20 -1.76 -13.08 4.88
C LEU A 20 -2.73 -14.24 4.61
N GLY A 21 -3.61 -14.06 3.64
CA GLY A 21 -4.58 -15.05 3.16
C GLY A 21 -4.04 -15.88 2.00
N PHE A 22 -4.95 -16.38 1.16
CA PHE A 22 -4.61 -17.08 -0.09
C PHE A 22 -4.21 -16.08 -1.21
N ASP A 23 -4.91 -14.95 -1.21
CA ASP A 23 -5.11 -13.95 -2.27
C ASP A 23 -5.00 -12.52 -1.72
N THR A 24 -4.75 -12.37 -0.42
CA THR A 24 -4.98 -11.13 0.33
C THR A 24 -3.88 -10.90 1.37
N MET A 25 -3.54 -9.63 1.61
CA MET A 25 -2.57 -9.24 2.63
C MET A 25 -2.99 -7.93 3.30
N ILE A 26 -2.87 -7.86 4.63
CA ILE A 26 -3.07 -6.63 5.40
C ILE A 26 -1.77 -6.27 6.11
N VAL A 27 -1.36 -5.01 5.97
CA VAL A 27 -0.16 -4.42 6.57
C VAL A 27 -0.58 -3.34 7.54
N SER A 28 -0.12 -3.39 8.79
CA SER A 28 -0.20 -2.28 9.75
C SER A 28 1.02 -1.37 9.60
N VAL A 29 0.87 -0.07 9.85
CA VAL A 29 1.83 0.97 9.47
C VAL A 29 2.02 1.94 10.65
N GLY A 30 3.15 1.84 11.35
CA GLY A 30 3.43 2.68 12.51
C GLY A 30 3.81 4.14 12.20
N ARG A 31 4.18 4.44 10.95
CA ARG A 31 4.58 5.78 10.46
C ARG A 31 4.07 6.00 9.03
N PRO A 32 2.78 6.29 8.82
CA PRO A 32 2.22 6.50 7.48
C PRO A 32 2.78 7.77 6.80
N PRO A 33 2.75 7.86 5.46
CA PRO A 33 3.12 9.07 4.74
C PRO A 33 2.16 10.22 5.09
N ALA A 34 2.72 11.40 5.39
CA ALA A 34 1.98 12.54 5.90
C ALA A 34 1.69 13.61 4.84
N THR A 35 2.40 13.57 3.71
CA THR A 35 2.22 14.49 2.57
C THR A 35 1.65 13.78 1.34
N ALA A 36 0.95 14.54 0.48
CA ALA A 36 0.41 14.01 -0.77
C ALA A 36 1.50 13.53 -1.75
N GLU A 37 2.69 14.11 -1.71
CA GLU A 37 3.83 13.70 -2.56
C GLU A 37 4.38 12.33 -2.12
N GLU A 38 4.60 12.12 -0.82
CA GLU A 38 4.98 10.82 -0.26
C GLU A 38 3.90 9.75 -0.52
N ALA A 39 2.62 10.11 -0.35
CA ALA A 39 1.51 9.20 -0.57
C ALA A 39 1.38 8.81 -2.05
N ARG A 40 1.57 9.73 -3.00
CA ARG A 40 1.57 9.43 -4.44
C ARG A 40 2.78 8.57 -4.84
N ALA A 41 3.96 8.84 -4.28
CA ALA A 41 5.14 8.01 -4.52
C ALA A 41 4.92 6.57 -4.00
N LEU A 42 4.39 6.42 -2.79
CA LEU A 42 4.09 5.11 -2.21
C LEU A 42 2.92 4.40 -2.92
N ALA A 43 1.91 5.13 -3.41
CA ALA A 43 0.85 4.58 -4.25
C ALA A 43 1.39 3.96 -5.56
N ALA A 44 2.42 4.56 -6.16
CA ALA A 44 3.10 3.98 -7.32
C ALA A 44 3.87 2.69 -6.97
N GLU A 45 4.44 2.59 -5.76
CA GLU A 45 5.01 1.33 -5.26
C GLU A 45 3.94 0.28 -4.97
N HIS A 46 2.79 0.66 -4.39
CA HIS A 46 1.65 -0.22 -4.16
C HIS A 46 1.12 -0.79 -5.49
N TYR A 47 0.97 0.06 -6.51
CA TYR A 47 0.55 -0.37 -7.85
C TYR A 47 1.56 -1.35 -8.49
N ALA A 48 2.86 -1.05 -8.41
CA ALA A 48 3.92 -1.94 -8.91
C ALA A 48 4.05 -3.27 -8.11
N PHE A 49 3.36 -3.37 -6.98
CA PHE A 49 3.31 -4.54 -6.10
C PHE A 49 1.98 -5.32 -6.21
N CYS A 50 0.89 -4.62 -6.49
CA CYS A 50 -0.50 -5.08 -6.44
C CYS A 50 -1.37 -4.17 -7.33
N PRO A 51 -1.43 -4.39 -8.65
CA PRO A 51 -2.16 -3.51 -9.57
C PRO A 51 -3.67 -3.42 -9.26
N ASP A 52 -4.27 -4.52 -8.77
CA ASP A 52 -5.71 -4.69 -8.55
C ASP A 52 -6.30 -3.74 -7.49
N ASN A 53 -5.45 -3.23 -6.59
CA ASN A 53 -5.76 -2.14 -5.68
C ASN A 53 -6.15 -0.82 -6.39
N ILE A 54 -5.88 -0.71 -7.69
CA ILE A 54 -6.30 0.41 -8.56
C ILE A 54 -7.09 -0.13 -9.74
N ASP A 55 -6.55 -1.08 -10.52
CA ASP A 55 -7.15 -1.53 -11.78
C ASP A 55 -8.49 -2.25 -11.61
N GLN A 56 -8.71 -2.90 -10.47
CA GLN A 56 -9.98 -3.57 -10.13
C GLN A 56 -10.80 -2.80 -9.06
N SER A 57 -10.33 -1.62 -8.65
CA SER A 57 -10.87 -0.87 -7.50
C SER A 57 -11.31 0.55 -7.90
N PRO A 58 -12.63 0.81 -8.03
CA PRO A 58 -13.15 2.16 -8.32
C PRO A 58 -12.61 3.21 -7.32
N PRO A 59 -12.12 4.38 -7.78
CA PRO A 59 -12.39 5.00 -9.08
C PRO A 59 -11.38 4.68 -10.20
N TYR A 60 -10.49 3.68 -10.05
CA TYR A 60 -9.46 3.33 -11.02
C TYR A 60 -8.44 4.47 -11.28
N ASP A 61 -8.10 5.22 -10.23
CA ASP A 61 -7.21 6.38 -10.29
C ASP A 61 -6.18 6.37 -9.15
N LEU A 62 -4.91 6.63 -9.50
CA LEU A 62 -3.77 6.52 -8.58
C LEU A 62 -3.68 7.68 -7.58
N ASP A 63 -4.13 8.89 -7.94
CA ASP A 63 -4.15 10.01 -7.01
C ASP A 63 -5.30 9.86 -6.00
N ALA A 64 -6.46 9.37 -6.44
CA ALA A 64 -7.57 9.01 -5.57
C ALA A 64 -7.22 7.84 -4.63
N TYR A 65 -6.45 6.85 -5.09
CA TYR A 65 -5.90 5.79 -4.23
C TYR A 65 -4.87 6.36 -3.23
N ALA A 66 -3.95 7.20 -3.68
CA ALA A 66 -2.98 7.86 -2.81
C ALA A 66 -3.64 8.69 -1.70
N GLU A 67 -4.65 9.49 -2.04
CA GLU A 67 -5.42 10.33 -1.11
C GLU A 67 -6.18 9.49 -0.05
N LYS A 68 -6.78 8.37 -0.45
CA LYS A 68 -7.80 7.66 0.37
C LYS A 68 -7.31 6.38 1.03
N ALA A 69 -6.32 5.71 0.45
CA ALA A 69 -5.83 4.39 0.87
C ALA A 69 -4.35 4.39 1.31
N VAL A 70 -3.64 5.52 1.20
CA VAL A 70 -2.21 5.63 1.53
C VAL A 70 -1.91 6.81 2.46
N LEU A 71 -2.36 8.01 2.13
CA LEU A 71 -2.14 9.25 2.91
C LEU A 71 -2.73 9.12 4.32
N ASN A 72 -1.86 9.26 5.33
CA ASN A 72 -2.19 9.10 6.76
C ASN A 72 -2.86 7.76 7.14
N GLN A 73 -2.78 6.71 6.31
CA GLN A 73 -3.43 5.41 6.60
C GLN A 73 -2.52 4.48 7.41
N GLU A 74 -2.91 4.17 8.65
CA GLU A 74 -2.23 3.25 9.59
C GLU A 74 -2.36 1.76 9.19
N ALA A 75 -3.09 1.47 8.11
CA ALA A 75 -3.18 0.14 7.52
C ALA A 75 -3.30 0.21 5.99
N TRP A 76 -2.69 -0.76 5.30
CA TRP A 76 -2.85 -0.98 3.86
C TRP A 76 -3.36 -2.40 3.61
N SER A 77 -4.34 -2.51 2.71
CA SER A 77 -4.85 -3.79 2.22
C SER A 77 -4.37 -4.02 0.78
N PHE A 78 -4.12 -5.28 0.45
CA PHE A 78 -3.73 -5.76 -0.88
C PHE A 78 -4.53 -7.03 -1.20
N TRP A 79 -4.94 -7.17 -2.45
CA TRP A 79 -5.65 -8.35 -2.97
C TRP A 79 -5.26 -8.62 -4.42
N TRP A 80 -5.33 -9.88 -4.85
CA TRP A 80 -4.97 -10.35 -6.18
C TRP A 80 -5.99 -11.42 -6.64
N ASP A 81 -6.37 -11.42 -7.91
CA ASP A 81 -7.35 -12.35 -8.53
C ASP A 81 -6.91 -12.75 -9.96
#